data_AF-A0A9W7E4C0-F1
#
_entry.id   AF-A0A9W7E4C0-F1
#
_cell.length_a   1.000
_cell.length_b   1.000
_cell.length_c   1.000
_cell.angle_alpha   90.00
_cell.angle_beta   90.00
_cell.angle_gamma   90.00
#
_symmetry.space_group_name_H-M   'P 1'
#
loop_
_entity.id
_entity.type
_entity.pdbx_description
1 polymer ?
#
loop_
_entity_poly.entity_id
_entity_poly.type
_entity_poly.pdbx_seq_one_letter_code
_entity_poly.pdbx_strand_id
1 'polypeptide(L)'
;MGLFQSLFSMSSKSYPPPAVMGDESLMSPKAHGTSPVPVQQNLRWSCDFSTADRICNFNRHYAEHAGYWESTKFLEEGDKEINFYDSNSGKLLFTAPKGRTFEQFVKESRSHGWPSFRDEETNWDFVRVLPNGETVSVDGTHLGHNLPDGKGNRYCINLVCVAGRPESGEL
;
A
#
# COMPACT_ATOMS: atom_id res chain seq x y z
N MET A 1 -17.70 -40.40 -24.18
CA MET A 1 -16.64 -39.43 -24.50
C MET A 1 -17.19 -38.05 -24.21
N GLY A 2 -16.64 -37.40 -23.18
CA GLY A 2 -17.02 -36.06 -22.74
C GLY A 2 -15.90 -35.54 -21.83
N LEU A 3 -14.69 -35.48 -22.41
CA LEU A 3 -13.57 -34.70 -21.90
C LEU A 3 -13.87 -33.20 -22.13
N PHE A 4 -13.22 -32.33 -21.37
CA PHE A 4 -13.25 -30.85 -21.37
C PHE A 4 -14.37 -30.26 -20.48
N GLN A 5 -14.11 -29.51 -19.40
CA GLN A 5 -12.95 -28.72 -19.00
C GLN A 5 -12.84 -28.68 -17.47
N SER A 6 -11.73 -29.21 -16.95
CA SER A 6 -11.09 -28.67 -15.75
C SER A 6 -10.34 -27.41 -16.19
N LEU A 7 -10.87 -26.22 -15.92
CA LEU A 7 -10.14 -24.96 -16.11
C LEU A 7 -10.44 -23.99 -14.97
N PHE A 8 -9.36 -23.56 -14.32
CA PHE A 8 -9.27 -22.52 -13.28
C PHE A 8 -9.59 -22.94 -11.84
N SER A 9 -8.92 -23.97 -11.35
CA SER A 9 -8.27 -23.81 -10.04
C SER A 9 -6.93 -23.12 -10.29
N MET A 10 -6.92 -21.81 -10.54
CA MET A 10 -5.68 -21.06 -10.31
C MET A 10 -5.38 -21.22 -8.83
N SER A 11 -4.31 -21.93 -8.50
CA SER A 11 -3.75 -21.89 -7.16
C SER A 11 -3.48 -20.43 -6.82
N SER A 12 -4.39 -19.78 -6.10
CA SER A 12 -4.19 -18.43 -5.62
C SER A 12 -2.96 -18.49 -4.74
N LYS A 13 -1.89 -17.82 -5.16
CA LYS A 13 -0.68 -17.72 -4.35
C LYS A 13 -1.09 -17.04 -3.04
N SER A 14 -0.95 -17.76 -1.94
CA SER A 14 -1.14 -17.21 -0.60
C SER A 14 0.19 -16.68 -0.08
N TYR A 15 0.14 -15.58 0.67
CA TYR A 15 1.27 -15.06 1.41
C TYR A 15 1.23 -15.59 2.85
N PRO A 16 2.39 -15.81 3.50
CA PRO A 16 2.43 -16.36 4.85
C PRO A 16 1.82 -15.38 5.87
N PRO A 17 1.22 -15.89 6.95
CA PRO A 17 0.73 -15.05 8.03
C PRO A 17 1.85 -14.18 8.61
N PRO A 18 1.53 -12.98 9.12
CA PRO A 18 0.19 -12.46 9.39
C PRO A 18 -0.51 -11.76 8.19
N ALA A 19 0.05 -11.83 6.98
CA ALA A 19 -0.58 -11.23 5.81
C ALA A 19 -2.04 -11.68 5.63
N VAL A 20 -2.97 -10.73 5.56
CA VAL A 20 -4.39 -11.01 5.31
C VAL A 20 -4.67 -10.93 3.81
N MET A 21 -5.11 -12.05 3.24
CA MET A 21 -5.45 -12.14 1.82
C MET A 21 -6.76 -11.39 1.50
N GLY A 22 -6.78 -10.70 0.36
CA GLY A 22 -7.97 -10.05 -0.20
C GLY A 22 -8.50 -10.76 -1.43
N ASP A 23 -9.74 -10.44 -1.80
CA ASP A 23 -10.35 -10.87 -3.06
C ASP A 23 -10.11 -9.83 -4.17
N GLU A 24 -9.97 -10.27 -5.41
CA GLU A 24 -9.83 -9.37 -6.57
C GLU A 24 -11.01 -8.40 -6.71
N SER A 25 -12.19 -8.73 -6.16
CA SER A 25 -13.35 -7.85 -6.13
C SER A 25 -13.09 -6.51 -5.43
N LEU A 26 -12.12 -6.46 -4.48
CA LEU A 26 -11.71 -5.22 -3.81
C LEU A 26 -11.22 -4.17 -4.81
N MET A 27 -10.67 -4.59 -5.94
CA MET A 27 -10.14 -3.72 -6.98
C MET A 27 -11.02 -3.68 -8.23
N SER A 28 -12.28 -4.12 -8.13
CA SER A 28 -13.27 -3.92 -9.19
C SER A 28 -13.54 -2.42 -9.38
N PRO A 29 -13.91 -1.99 -10.61
CA PRO A 29 -14.26 -0.60 -10.88
C PRO A 29 -15.32 -0.05 -9.93
N LYS A 30 -15.11 1.17 -9.46
CA LYS A 30 -16.00 1.94 -8.57
C LYS A 30 -16.25 3.33 -9.18
N ALA A 31 -16.72 4.27 -8.35
CA ALA A 31 -17.02 5.63 -8.79
C ALA A 31 -15.79 6.40 -9.29
N HIS A 32 -14.59 6.10 -8.79
CA HIS A 32 -13.35 6.74 -9.21
C HIS A 32 -12.22 5.71 -9.36
N GLY A 33 -12.12 5.13 -10.56
CA GLY A 33 -11.17 4.06 -10.82
C GLY A 33 -11.52 2.81 -10.01
N THR A 34 -10.60 2.34 -9.17
CA THR A 34 -10.84 1.24 -8.22
C THR A 34 -11.33 1.69 -6.85
N SER A 35 -11.47 3.00 -6.60
CA SER A 35 -11.84 3.57 -5.30
C SER A 35 -13.23 4.25 -5.35
N PRO A 36 -13.93 4.38 -4.21
CA PRO A 36 -15.22 5.09 -4.17
C PRO A 36 -15.09 6.61 -4.29
N VAL A 37 -13.91 7.16 -3.98
CA VAL A 37 -13.62 8.61 -3.96
C VAL A 37 -12.22 8.86 -4.54
N PRO A 38 -11.91 10.06 -5.07
CA PRO A 38 -10.54 10.45 -5.44
C PRO A 38 -9.65 10.59 -4.20
N VAL A 39 -8.35 10.77 -4.44
CA VAL A 39 -7.42 11.10 -3.34
C VAL A 39 -7.78 12.46 -2.71
N GLN A 40 -7.45 12.63 -1.43
CA GLN A 40 -7.58 13.89 -0.71
C GLN A 40 -6.76 15.00 -1.39
N GLN A 41 -7.27 16.23 -1.40
CA GLN A 41 -6.60 17.36 -2.05
C GLN A 41 -5.37 17.86 -1.28
N ASN A 42 -5.35 17.68 0.04
CA ASN A 42 -4.34 18.23 0.95
C ASN A 42 -3.40 17.15 1.51
N LEU A 43 -2.86 16.31 0.62
CA LEU A 43 -1.92 15.24 0.99
C LEU A 43 -0.74 15.76 1.82
N ARG A 44 -0.26 14.91 2.72
CA ARG A 44 0.94 15.16 3.53
C ARG A 44 2.19 15.14 2.66
N TRP A 45 3.27 15.62 3.26
CA TRP A 45 4.62 15.61 2.72
C TRP A 45 4.82 16.31 1.36
N SER A 46 3.88 17.14 0.94
CA SER A 46 3.90 17.77 -0.39
C SER A 46 3.84 16.75 -1.53
N CYS A 47 3.17 15.61 -1.31
CA CYS A 47 2.90 14.65 -2.37
C CYS A 47 2.05 15.28 -3.49
N ASP A 48 2.36 14.93 -4.74
CA ASP A 48 1.72 15.46 -5.94
C ASP A 48 0.36 14.80 -6.14
N PHE A 49 -0.69 15.63 -6.21
CA PHE A 49 -2.07 15.17 -6.37
C PHE A 49 -2.27 14.35 -7.64
N SER A 50 -1.72 14.79 -8.77
CA SER A 50 -1.98 14.14 -10.07
C SER A 50 -1.35 12.75 -10.14
N THR A 51 -0.14 12.62 -9.57
CA THR A 51 0.55 11.34 -9.41
C THR A 51 -0.21 10.45 -8.45
N ALA A 52 -0.64 10.97 -7.29
CA ALA A 52 -1.42 10.22 -6.32
C ALA A 52 -2.70 9.68 -6.94
N ASP A 53 -3.49 10.53 -7.60
CA ASP A 53 -4.78 10.14 -8.16
C ASP A 53 -4.65 9.04 -9.21
N ARG A 54 -3.65 9.16 -10.09
CA ARG A 54 -3.36 8.14 -11.09
C ARG A 54 -2.90 6.82 -10.47
N ILE A 55 -1.95 6.87 -9.52
CA ILE A 55 -1.35 5.65 -8.94
C ILE A 55 -2.34 4.92 -8.03
N CYS A 56 -3.11 5.64 -7.22
CA CYS A 56 -4.09 5.06 -6.28
C CYS A 56 -5.27 4.39 -6.99
N ASN A 57 -5.77 5.01 -8.06
CA ASN A 57 -7.11 4.71 -8.58
C ASN A 57 -7.13 4.09 -9.98
N PHE A 58 -6.12 4.40 -10.80
CA PHE A 58 -6.11 4.07 -12.23
C PHE A 58 -4.89 3.24 -12.64
N ASN A 59 -4.22 2.61 -11.67
CA ASN A 59 -3.05 1.80 -11.87
C ASN A 59 -3.05 0.61 -10.89
N ARG A 60 -2.66 -0.57 -11.41
CA ARG A 60 -2.57 -1.83 -10.62
C ARG A 60 -1.25 -2.58 -10.82
N HIS A 61 -0.37 -2.08 -11.68
CA HIS A 61 0.84 -2.79 -12.09
C HIS A 61 2.12 -1.97 -11.92
N TYR A 62 2.00 -0.64 -11.95
CA TYR A 62 3.14 0.27 -11.81
C TYR A 62 3.16 0.90 -10.42
N ALA A 63 4.19 1.71 -10.19
CA ALA A 63 4.36 2.49 -8.97
C ALA A 63 4.60 3.95 -9.35
N GLU A 64 4.58 4.84 -8.37
CA GLU A 64 5.32 6.09 -8.45
C GLU A 64 6.80 5.81 -8.76
N HIS A 65 7.55 6.80 -9.26
CA HIS A 65 8.95 6.56 -9.60
C HIS A 65 9.78 6.18 -8.35
N ALA A 66 10.72 5.24 -8.51
CA ALA A 66 11.62 4.85 -7.43
C ALA A 66 12.39 6.07 -6.92
N GLY A 67 12.38 6.30 -5.60
CA GLY A 67 12.99 7.47 -4.97
C GLY A 67 12.09 8.71 -4.89
N TYR A 68 10.86 8.68 -5.45
CA TYR A 68 9.92 9.81 -5.37
C TYR A 68 9.78 10.34 -3.95
N TRP A 69 9.57 9.42 -3.01
CA TRP A 69 9.40 9.69 -1.59
C TRP A 69 10.56 10.51 -0.97
N GLU A 70 11.78 10.40 -1.50
CA GLU A 70 12.96 11.16 -1.04
C GLU A 70 12.94 12.63 -1.50
N SER A 71 12.16 12.95 -2.54
CA SER A 71 11.94 14.32 -2.99
C SER A 71 10.83 15.06 -2.23
N THR A 72 10.12 14.35 -1.36
CA THR A 72 9.01 14.87 -0.55
C THR A 72 9.50 15.31 0.83
N LYS A 73 8.60 15.86 1.66
CA LYS A 73 8.91 16.20 3.06
C LYS A 73 8.80 15.00 4.02
N PHE A 74 8.61 13.78 3.53
CA PHE A 74 8.42 12.62 4.38
C PHE A 74 9.61 12.38 5.33
N LEU A 75 10.84 12.53 4.82
CA LEU A 75 12.04 12.33 5.62
C LEU A 75 12.23 13.36 6.74
N GLU A 76 11.48 14.47 6.73
CA GLU A 76 11.49 15.48 7.78
C GLU A 76 10.76 15.01 9.06
N GLU A 77 9.99 13.92 9.01
CA GLU A 77 9.31 13.36 10.20
C GLU A 77 10.30 12.93 11.30
N GLY A 78 11.52 12.53 10.91
CA GLY A 78 12.60 12.16 11.81
C GLY A 78 12.38 10.83 12.54
N ASP A 79 13.14 10.62 13.62
CA ASP A 79 13.14 9.37 14.39
C ASP A 79 11.96 9.29 15.35
N LYS A 80 10.79 8.98 14.80
CA LYS A 80 9.56 8.72 15.54
C LYS A 80 8.70 7.69 14.82
N GLU A 81 7.72 7.16 15.54
CA GLU A 81 6.64 6.38 14.95
C GLU A 81 5.72 7.28 14.13
N ILE A 82 5.44 6.90 12.88
CA ILE A 82 4.68 7.66 11.91
C ILE A 82 3.45 6.84 11.49
N ASN A 83 2.29 7.48 11.53
CA ASN A 83 1.05 6.94 10.98
C ASN A 83 0.93 7.28 9.49
N PHE A 84 0.56 6.29 8.69
CA PHE A 84 0.42 6.33 7.24
C PHE A 84 -1.04 6.06 6.88
N TYR A 85 -1.73 7.08 6.36
CA TYR A 85 -3.16 7.04 6.10
C TYR A 85 -3.43 6.90 4.61
N ASP A 86 -4.46 6.13 4.24
CA ASP A 86 -4.94 5.98 2.88
C ASP A 86 -5.18 7.36 2.25
N SER A 87 -4.54 7.62 1.11
CA SER A 87 -4.70 8.90 0.41
C SER A 87 -6.11 9.14 -0.09
N ASN A 88 -6.94 8.11 -0.29
CA ASN A 88 -8.35 8.24 -0.67
C ASN A 88 -9.24 8.45 0.55
N SER A 89 -9.26 7.48 1.47
CA SER A 89 -10.22 7.47 2.59
C SER A 89 -9.70 8.15 3.85
N GLY A 90 -8.40 8.18 4.09
CA GLY A 90 -7.82 8.66 5.34
C GLY A 90 -7.76 7.61 6.46
N LYS A 91 -8.08 6.35 6.18
CA LYS A 91 -7.95 5.25 7.15
C LYS A 91 -6.48 4.95 7.45
N LEU A 92 -6.17 4.60 8.69
CA LEU A 92 -4.81 4.24 9.10
C LEU A 92 -4.38 2.89 8.49
N LEU A 93 -3.46 2.91 7.52
CA LEU A 93 -3.00 1.70 6.82
C LEU A 93 -1.72 1.12 7.42
N PHE A 94 -0.78 1.98 7.83
CA PHE A 94 0.48 1.54 8.41
C PHE A 94 0.91 2.45 9.55
N THR A 95 1.70 1.89 10.47
CA THR A 95 2.40 2.64 11.49
C THR A 95 3.84 2.14 11.53
N ALA A 96 4.79 3.01 11.16
CA ALA A 96 6.20 2.63 11.05
C ALA A 96 7.13 3.76 11.53
N PRO A 97 8.32 3.44 12.07
CA PRO A 97 8.84 2.09 12.24
C PRO A 97 8.27 1.38 13.47
N LYS A 98 8.15 0.04 13.43
CA LYS A 98 7.87 -0.83 14.60
C LYS A 98 8.84 -2.00 14.61
N GLY A 99 9.36 -2.36 15.79
CA GLY A 99 10.36 -3.42 15.95
C GLY A 99 11.74 -3.09 15.35
N ARG A 100 11.94 -1.85 14.87
CA ARG A 100 13.18 -1.34 14.26
C ARG A 100 13.30 0.18 14.42
N THR A 101 14.46 0.75 14.13
CA THR A 101 14.67 2.20 14.15
C THR A 101 14.19 2.87 12.85
N PHE A 102 13.97 4.18 12.87
CA PHE A 102 13.63 4.93 11.65
C PHE A 102 14.76 4.84 10.61
N GLU A 103 16.02 4.85 11.05
CA GLU A 103 17.17 4.65 10.16
C GLU A 103 17.10 3.30 9.45
N GLN A 104 16.74 2.22 10.15
CA GLN A 104 16.59 0.89 9.55
C GLN A 104 15.43 0.85 8.55
N PHE A 105 14.31 1.51 8.85
CA PHE A 105 13.18 1.67 7.92
C PHE A 105 13.61 2.42 6.64
N VAL A 106 14.26 3.58 6.78
CA VAL A 106 14.72 4.41 5.66
C VAL A 106 15.76 3.67 4.83
N LYS A 107 16.72 2.99 5.47
CA LYS A 107 17.76 2.22 4.79
C LYS A 107 17.18 1.10 3.93
N GLU A 108 16.22 0.35 4.48
CA GLU A 108 15.53 -0.70 3.72
C GLU A 108 14.71 -0.12 2.57
N SER A 109 14.00 0.98 2.82
CA SER A 109 13.20 1.68 1.81
C SER A 109 14.07 2.18 0.65
N ARG A 110 15.23 2.78 0.92
CA ARG A 110 16.20 3.20 -0.10
C ARG A 110 16.74 2.04 -0.92
N SER A 111 17.02 0.90 -0.28
CA SER A 111 17.51 -0.30 -0.97
C SER A 111 16.52 -0.85 -2.00
N HIS A 112 15.22 -0.54 -1.85
CA HIS A 112 14.17 -1.03 -2.73
C HIS A 112 13.53 0.07 -3.58
N GLY A 113 13.77 1.34 -3.29
CA GLY A 113 13.27 2.50 -4.03
C GLY A 113 11.96 3.10 -3.50
N TRP A 114 11.27 2.43 -2.57
CA TRP A 114 10.01 2.90 -1.98
C TRP A 114 9.93 2.56 -0.48
N PRO A 115 9.13 3.30 0.30
CA PRO A 115 8.77 2.93 1.67
C PRO A 115 8.43 1.43 1.76
N SER A 116 9.21 0.71 2.59
CA SER A 116 9.12 -0.75 2.71
C SER A 116 8.69 -1.12 4.11
N PHE A 117 7.44 -1.58 4.25
CA PHE A 117 6.83 -1.92 5.54
C PHE A 117 6.93 -3.42 5.84
N ARG A 118 6.89 -3.77 7.12
CA ARG A 118 6.86 -5.15 7.63
C ARG A 118 5.51 -5.47 8.28
N ASP A 119 5.34 -6.74 8.60
CA ASP A 119 4.10 -7.29 9.16
C ASP A 119 3.60 -6.54 10.41
N GLU A 120 4.50 -6.18 11.32
CA GLU A 120 4.21 -5.45 12.57
C GLU A 120 3.78 -3.99 12.34
N GLU A 121 4.10 -3.44 11.17
CA GLU A 121 3.82 -2.05 10.79
C GLU A 121 2.50 -1.93 10.01
N THR A 122 1.83 -3.05 9.69
CA THR A 122 0.66 -3.08 8.81
C THR A 122 -0.63 -3.19 9.60
N ASN A 123 -1.60 -2.32 9.31
CA ASN A 123 -2.94 -2.41 9.88
C ASN A 123 -3.80 -3.37 9.05
N TRP A 124 -3.89 -4.62 9.51
CA TRP A 124 -4.66 -5.68 8.87
C TRP A 124 -6.18 -5.49 8.91
N ASP A 125 -6.71 -4.49 9.62
CA ASP A 125 -8.13 -4.14 9.51
C ASP A 125 -8.43 -3.53 8.14
N PHE A 126 -7.48 -2.78 7.57
CA PHE A 126 -7.68 -1.99 6.35
C PHE A 126 -6.76 -2.35 5.18
N VAL A 127 -5.73 -3.18 5.37
CA VAL A 127 -4.81 -3.62 4.30
C VAL A 127 -5.05 -5.07 3.90
N ARG A 128 -4.98 -5.37 2.60
CA ARG A 128 -5.07 -6.73 2.05
C ARG A 128 -3.95 -6.99 1.05
N VAL A 129 -3.57 -8.26 0.91
CA VAL A 129 -2.68 -8.74 -0.15
C VAL A 129 -3.47 -9.60 -1.12
N LEU A 130 -3.44 -9.28 -2.41
CA LEU A 130 -4.09 -10.06 -3.45
C LEU A 130 -3.19 -11.23 -3.90
N PRO A 131 -3.73 -12.26 -4.58
CA PRO A 131 -2.94 -13.42 -4.98
C PRO A 131 -1.73 -13.10 -5.87
N ASN A 132 -1.81 -12.03 -6.67
CA ASN A 132 -0.68 -11.55 -7.49
C ASN A 132 0.40 -10.81 -6.68
N GLY A 133 0.18 -10.57 -5.39
CA GLY A 133 1.06 -9.80 -4.50
C GLY A 133 0.73 -8.33 -4.38
N GLU A 134 -0.25 -7.82 -5.13
CA GLU A 134 -0.69 -6.44 -5.00
C GLU A 134 -1.21 -6.18 -3.58
N THR A 135 -0.71 -5.12 -2.97
CA THR A 135 -1.15 -4.67 -1.65
C THR A 135 -2.11 -3.51 -1.85
N VAL A 136 -3.30 -3.63 -1.24
CA VAL A 136 -4.44 -2.75 -1.48
C VAL A 136 -5.10 -2.37 -0.16
N SER A 137 -5.81 -1.24 -0.15
CA SER A 137 -6.74 -0.95 0.95
C SER A 137 -8.06 -1.69 0.75
N VAL A 138 -8.81 -1.91 1.82
CA VAL A 138 -10.15 -2.51 1.75
C VAL A 138 -11.16 -1.67 0.96
N ASP A 139 -10.89 -0.38 0.72
CA ASP A 139 -11.74 0.50 -0.07
C ASP A 139 -11.39 0.46 -1.58
N GLY A 140 -10.28 -0.19 -1.94
CA GLY A 140 -9.85 -0.35 -3.33
C GLY A 140 -8.72 0.59 -3.78
N THR A 141 -8.01 1.21 -2.85
CA THR A 141 -6.79 1.98 -3.17
C THR A 141 -5.66 1.00 -3.52
N HIS A 142 -5.03 1.17 -4.68
CA HIS A 142 -3.76 0.51 -4.98
C HIS A 142 -2.65 1.11 -4.11
N LEU A 143 -1.99 0.30 -3.27
CA LEU A 143 -0.93 0.78 -2.37
C LEU A 143 0.47 0.44 -2.88
N GLY A 144 0.64 -0.75 -3.45
CA GLY A 144 1.94 -1.26 -3.89
C GLY A 144 1.93 -2.78 -3.96
N HIS A 145 3.01 -3.44 -3.56
CA HIS A 145 3.12 -4.90 -3.64
C HIS A 145 3.85 -5.51 -2.44
N ASN A 146 3.41 -6.69 -2.01
CA ASN A 146 4.15 -7.57 -1.12
C ASN A 146 5.19 -8.35 -1.94
N LEU A 147 6.46 -8.07 -1.64
CA LEU A 147 7.63 -8.64 -2.27
C LEU A 147 8.53 -9.30 -1.21
N PRO A 148 8.13 -10.48 -0.68
CA PRO A 148 8.85 -11.13 0.42
C PRO A 148 10.33 -11.35 0.11
N ASP A 149 11.14 -11.26 1.15
CA ASP A 149 12.58 -11.51 1.12
C ASP A 149 12.98 -12.50 2.23
N GLY A 150 14.28 -12.68 2.45
CA GLY A 150 14.78 -13.58 3.49
C GLY A 150 14.37 -13.23 4.93
N LYS A 151 13.73 -12.07 5.15
CA LYS A 151 13.20 -11.64 6.46
C LYS A 151 11.69 -11.79 6.58
N GLY A 152 11.01 -12.32 5.57
CA GLY A 152 9.55 -12.48 5.54
C GLY A 152 8.88 -11.50 4.58
N ASN A 153 7.61 -11.15 4.86
CA ASN A 153 6.86 -10.23 4.02
C ASN A 153 7.53 -8.84 3.98
N ARG A 154 7.41 -8.17 2.84
CA ARG A 154 7.91 -6.81 2.64
C ARG A 154 6.98 -6.05 1.72
N TYR A 155 6.24 -5.12 2.28
CA TYR A 155 5.25 -4.32 1.55
C TYR A 155 5.95 -3.09 0.99
N CYS A 156 6.21 -3.11 -0.31
CA CYS A 156 6.81 -2.01 -1.05
C CYS A 156 5.70 -1.08 -1.53
N ILE A 157 5.54 0.07 -0.87
CA ILE A 157 4.34 0.91 -0.93
C ILE A 157 4.68 2.28 -1.53
N ASN A 158 3.81 2.74 -2.43
CA ASN A 158 3.86 4.09 -2.98
C ASN A 158 3.57 5.12 -1.87
N LEU A 159 4.47 6.08 -1.66
CA LEU A 159 4.27 7.13 -0.66
C LEU A 159 3.00 7.93 -0.98
N VAL A 160 2.74 8.25 -2.25
CA VAL A 160 1.54 8.99 -2.66
C VAL A 160 0.23 8.30 -2.28
N CYS A 161 0.23 6.99 -2.03
CA CYS A 161 -0.97 6.21 -1.66
C CYS A 161 -1.22 6.17 -0.14
N VAL A 162 -0.25 6.61 0.66
CA VAL A 162 -0.30 6.61 2.12
C VAL A 162 -0.02 7.99 2.74
N ALA A 163 -0.16 9.02 1.92
CA ALA A 163 0.05 10.42 2.26
C ALA A 163 -1.26 11.11 2.68
N GLY A 164 -2.35 10.37 2.88
CA GLY A 164 -3.61 10.91 3.36
C GLY A 164 -3.50 11.55 4.74
N ARG A 165 -4.56 12.24 5.13
CA ARG A 165 -4.81 12.72 6.49
C ARG A 165 -5.90 11.86 7.12
N PRO A 166 -5.89 11.69 8.45
CA PRO A 166 -6.95 10.97 9.14
C PRO A 166 -8.31 11.57 8.83
N GLU A 167 -9.35 10.74 8.76
CA GLU A 167 -10.71 11.23 8.78
C GLU A 167 -10.93 12.08 10.04
N SER A 168 -11.75 13.12 9.94
CA SER A 168 -12.13 13.96 11.08
C SER A 168 -12.81 13.11 12.15
N GLY A 169 -12.02 12.65 13.14
CA GLY A 169 -12.45 11.71 14.20
C GLY A 169 -11.30 10.98 14.88
N GLU A 170 -10.13 10.86 14.24
CA GLU A 170 -8.91 10.30 14.85
C GLU A 170 -7.91 11.43 15.20
N LEU A 171 -8.07 12.03 16.39
CA LEU A 171 -7.09 12.90 17.04
C LEU A 171 -6.80 12.40 18.45
#